data_AF-A0A7C0XUL4-F1
#
_entry.id   AF-A0A7C0XUL4-F1
#
_cell.length_a   1.000
_cell.length_b   1.000
_cell.length_c   1.000
_cell.angle_alpha   90.00
_cell.angle_beta   90.00
_cell.angle_gamma   90.00
#
_symmetry.space_group_name_H-M   'P 1'
#
loop_
_entity.id
_entity.type
_entity.pdbx_description
1 polymer ?
#
loop_
_entity_poly.entity_id
_entity_poly.type
_entity_poly.pdbx_seq_one_letter_code
_entity_poly.pdbx_strand_id
1 'polypeptide(L)' 'MQIAMLSPIAWRTPPRHYGPWERVVSLLTEGLAAKGIDVTLFATTD' A
#
# COMPACT_ATOMS: atom_id res chain seq x y z
N MET A 1 10.60 -4.08 -14.01
CA MET A 1 10.39 -2.76 -13.34
C MET A 1 10.15 -3.06 -11.88
N GLN A 2 10.85 -2.37 -10.98
CA GLN A 2 10.69 -2.52 -9.52
C GLN A 2 10.09 -1.24 -8.96
N ILE A 3 9.07 -1.37 -8.10
CA ILE A 3 8.33 -0.25 -7.51
C ILE A 3 8.44 -0.31 -5.99
N ALA A 4 8.92 0.77 -5.38
CA ALA A 4 8.78 1.00 -3.95
C ALA A 4 7.54 1.86 -3.70
N MET A 5 6.52 1.29 -3.07
CA MET A 5 5.31 1.99 -2.66
C MET A 5 5.48 2.49 -1.22
N LEU A 6 5.32 3.79 -1.01
CA LEU A 6 5.42 4.43 0.31
C LEU A 6 4.03 4.80 0.80
N SER A 7 3.59 4.16 1.86
CA SER A 7 2.29 4.44 2.49
C SER A 7 2.32 5.76 3.25
N PRO A 8 1.18 6.46 3.37
CA PRO A 8 1.01 7.52 4.36
C PRO A 8 1.37 7.05 5.77
N ILE A 9 1.84 8.00 6.58
CA ILE A 9 2.31 7.73 7.95
C ILE A 9 1.19 7.70 9.00
N ALA A 10 -0.03 8.10 8.64
CA ALA A 10 -1.09 8.35 9.61
C ALA A 10 -1.70 7.06 10.17
N TRP A 11 -1.96 6.08 9.30
CA TRP A 11 -2.59 4.81 9.69
C TRP A 11 -1.89 3.63 9.03
N ARG A 12 -2.10 2.43 9.59
CA ARG A 12 -1.66 1.17 8.97
C ARG A 12 -2.29 0.98 7.58
N THR A 13 -1.57 0.28 6.70
CA THR A 13 -2.08 -0.14 5.39
C THR A 13 -2.18 -1.68 5.31
N PRO A 14 -3.36 -2.26 5.01
CA PRO A 14 -4.65 -1.60 4.77
C PRO A 14 -5.30 -1.03 6.04
N PRO A 15 -6.12 0.02 5.93
CA PRO A 15 -6.75 0.67 7.08
C PRO A 15 -7.89 -0.19 7.65
N ARG A 16 -7.99 -0.25 8.99
CA ARG A 16 -9.13 -0.87 9.71
C ARG A 16 -10.35 0.06 9.81
N HIS A 17 -10.11 1.38 9.87
CA HIS A 17 -11.15 2.41 9.98
C HIS A 17 -11.08 3.37 8.77
N TYR A 18 -11.45 4.63 8.97
CA TYR A 18 -11.33 5.65 7.95
C TYR A 18 -9.85 5.93 7.62
N GLY A 19 -9.40 5.46 6.46
CA GLY A 19 -8.07 5.68 5.90
C GLY A 19 -8.13 5.68 4.38
N PRO A 20 -8.72 6.71 3.75
CA PRO A 20 -8.94 6.70 2.30
C PRO A 20 -7.63 6.58 1.52
N TRP A 21 -6.57 7.22 2.01
CA TRP A 21 -5.25 7.21 1.37
C TRP A 21 -4.57 5.85 1.49
N GLU A 22 -4.57 5.26 2.68
CA GLU A 22 -4.06 3.91 2.94
C GLU A 22 -4.83 2.86 2.13
N ARG A 23 -6.13 3.05 1.95
CA ARG A 23 -6.94 2.18 1.09
C ARG A 23 -6.50 2.26 -0.37
N VAL A 24 -6.27 3.46 -0.90
CA VAL A 24 -5.74 3.62 -2.27
C VAL A 24 -4.38 2.94 -2.43
N VAL A 25 -3.48 3.11 -1.46
CA VAL A 25 -2.18 2.43 -1.47
C VAL A 25 -2.34 0.91 -1.50
N SER A 26 -3.18 0.35 -0.64
CA SER A 26 -3.45 -1.10 -0.63
C SER A 26 -3.95 -1.60 -1.99
N LEU A 27 -4.95 -0.92 -2.56
CA LEU A 27 -5.55 -1.30 -3.84
C LEU A 27 -4.53 -1.25 -4.98
N LEU A 28 -3.68 -0.22 -5.01
CA LEU A 28 -2.66 -0.08 -6.03
C LEU A 28 -1.55 -1.12 -5.86
N THR A 29 -1.04 -1.33 -4.65
CA THR A 29 -0.02 -2.34 -4.37
C THR A 29 -0.50 -3.75 -4.74
N GLU A 30 -1.70 -4.12 -4.30
CA GLU A 30 -2.31 -5.42 -4.63
C GLU A 30 -2.53 -5.58 -6.14
N GLY A 31 -3.02 -4.53 -6.81
CA GLY A 31 -3.22 -4.55 -8.26
C GLY A 31 -1.92 -4.67 -9.06
N LEU A 32 -0.83 -4.03 -8.60
CA LEU A 32 0.50 -4.16 -9.21
C LEU A 32 1.05 -5.58 -9.02
N ALA A 33 0.97 -6.13 -7.81
CA ALA A 33 1.40 -7.49 -7.52
C ALA A 33 0.61 -8.53 -8.34
N ALA A 34 -0.71 -8.37 -8.47
CA ALA A 34 -1.56 -9.24 -9.28
C ALA A 34 -1.21 -9.21 -10.78
N LYS A 35 -0.60 -8.13 -11.27
CA LYS A 35 -0.08 -8.02 -12.65
C LYS A 35 1.35 -8.57 -12.81
N GLY A 36 1.92 -9.17 -11.78
CA GLY A 36 3.28 -9.70 -11.80
C GLY A 36 4.38 -8.63 -11.75
N ILE A 37 4.04 -7.41 -11.31
CA ILE A 37 5.03 -6.34 -11.13
C ILE A 37 5.67 -6.51 -9.74
N ASP A 38 6.99 -6.43 -9.70
CA ASP A 38 7.76 -6.46 -8.45
C ASP A 38 7.55 -5.15 -7.68
N VAL A 39 6.74 -5.23 -6.61
CA VAL A 39 6.36 -4.10 -5.77
C VAL A 39 6.63 -4.41 -4.30
N THR A 40 7.30 -3.49 -3.61
CA THR A 40 7.49 -3.54 -2.15
C THR A 40 6.71 -2.40 -1.51
N LEU A 41 5.89 -2.69 -0.50
CA LEU A 41 5.16 -1.70 0.29
C LEU A 41 5.92 -1.40 1.59
N PHE A 42 6.24 -0.12 1.79
CA PHE A 42 6.73 0.43 3.04
C PHE A 42 5.56 1.12 3.76
N ALA A 43 5.18 0.58 4.91
CA ALA A 43 4.07 1.08 5.71
C ALA A 43 4.47 1.19 7.18
N THR A 44 3.69 1.96 7.93
CA THR A 44 3.84 2.07 9.38
C THR A 44 3.52 0.76 10.08
N THR A 45 4.13 0.55 11.24
CA THR A 45 3.78 -0.54 12.15
C THR A 45 2.42 -0.29 12.80
N ASP A 46 1.79 -1.34 13.31
CA ASP A 46 0.50 -1.28 14.02
C ASP A 46 0.71 -1.13 15.53
#